data_AF-A0A841EIR2-F1
#
_entry.id   AF-A0A841EIR2-F1
#
_cell.length_a   1.000
_cell.length_b   1.000
_cell.length_c   1.000
_cell.angle_alpha   90.00
_cell.angle_beta   90.00
_cell.angle_gamma   90.00
#
_symmetry.space_group_name_H-M   'P 1'
#
loop_
_entity.id
_entity.type
_entity.pdbx_description
1 polymer ?
#
loop_
_entity_poly.entity_id
_entity_poly.type
_entity_poly.pdbx_seq_one_letter_code
_entity_poly.pdbx_strand_id
1 'polypeptide(L)'
;MTRDDWARVIDEAAACNVRRVQFIGGEPTAHPSFRDLASLALGHGLSVEVFSNLVHVTPELWHLFTRPGLSLATSYYSDDAEEHNAVTGRRSHARTRDNIAQALRRGIPLRAGIVATHDNQRVEEARRDLESLGVSRIHVDHIRPFGRGGGDEEPDASRLCGDCGTGKASVSPTGEVSPCVFSTWMSVGSVHDAALGAIVAGPAMGRANASIRDVAAGSDACDPDAECSPGGPLSGCNPRN
;
A
#
# COMPACT_ATOMS: atom_id res chain seq x y z
N MET A 1 17.91 6.89 1.39
CA MET A 1 17.66 7.02 2.84
C MET A 1 18.39 5.94 3.62
N THR A 2 19.03 6.32 4.72
CA THR A 2 19.63 5.40 5.70
C THR A 2 18.59 4.86 6.68
N ARG A 3 18.97 3.89 7.53
CA ARG A 3 18.12 3.44 8.65
C ARG A 3 17.73 4.60 9.56
N ASP A 4 18.67 5.48 9.87
CA ASP A 4 18.46 6.59 10.80
C ASP A 4 17.58 7.68 10.18
N ASP A 5 17.65 7.87 8.86
CA ASP A 5 16.69 8.73 8.15
C ASP A 5 15.26 8.20 8.28
N TRP A 6 15.07 6.89 8.09
CA TRP A 6 13.75 6.27 8.25
C TRP A 6 13.25 6.31 9.70
N ALA A 7 14.14 6.10 10.67
CA ALA A 7 13.79 6.21 12.08
C ALA A 7 13.31 7.63 12.40
N ARG A 8 14.04 8.66 11.95
CA ARG A 8 13.63 10.07 12.11
C ARG A 8 12.26 10.34 11.49
N VAL A 9 11.99 9.83 10.29
CA VAL A 9 10.67 9.97 9.63
C VAL A 9 9.55 9.32 10.45
N ILE A 10 9.79 8.16 11.06
CA ILE A 10 8.82 7.48 11.93
C ILE A 10 8.57 8.29 13.21
N ASP A 11 9.63 8.81 13.84
CA ASP A 11 9.54 9.66 15.03
C ASP A 11 8.73 10.92 14.74
N GLU A 12 9.03 11.59 13.62
CA GLU A 12 8.32 12.79 13.16
C GLU A 12 6.85 12.49 12.81
N ALA A 13 6.57 11.35 12.17
CA ALA A 13 5.21 10.93 11.87
C ALA A 13 4.40 10.74 13.17
N ALA A 14 4.97 10.06 14.17
CA ALA A 14 4.34 9.89 15.47
C ALA A 14 4.06 11.25 16.16
N ALA A 15 5.01 12.19 16.08
CA ALA A 15 4.82 13.54 16.61
C ALA A 15 3.74 14.36 15.87
N CYS A 16 3.44 14.02 14.61
CA CYS A 16 2.44 14.70 13.78
C CYS A 16 1.03 14.08 13.87
N ASN A 17 0.73 13.30 14.91
CA ASN A 17 -0.55 12.59 15.08
C ASN A 17 -0.89 11.61 13.93
N VAL A 18 0.12 11.12 13.22
CA VAL A 18 -0.09 10.01 12.28
C VAL A 18 -0.52 8.78 13.08
N ARG A 19 -1.60 8.12 12.64
CA ARG A 19 -2.13 6.94 13.32
C ARG A 19 -1.62 5.63 12.74
N ARG A 20 -1.23 5.65 11.45
CA ARG A 20 -0.86 4.47 10.69
C ARG A 20 0.32 4.75 9.78
N VAL A 21 1.27 3.81 9.73
CA VAL A 21 2.32 3.73 8.73
C VAL A 21 2.13 2.46 7.92
N GLN A 22 2.20 2.58 6.60
CA GLN A 22 2.24 1.44 5.69
C GLN A 22 3.64 1.29 5.12
N PHE A 23 4.27 0.14 5.35
CA PHE A 23 5.50 -0.23 4.64
C PHE A 23 5.13 -0.86 3.32
N ILE A 24 5.57 -0.22 2.23
CA ILE A 24 5.29 -0.62 0.85
C ILE A 24 6.52 -0.35 -0.04
N GLY A 25 6.48 -0.79 -1.29
CA GLY A 25 7.41 -0.43 -2.35
C GLY A 25 7.57 -1.59 -3.31
N GLY A 26 8.82 -1.97 -3.58
CA GLY A 26 9.13 -3.25 -4.22
C GLY A 26 8.71 -4.43 -3.33
N GLU A 27 9.54 -4.75 -2.33
CA GLU A 27 9.21 -5.71 -1.27
C GLU A 27 9.78 -5.18 0.05
N PRO A 28 8.95 -4.68 0.99
CA PRO A 28 9.45 -4.06 2.22
C PRO A 28 10.24 -5.03 3.09
N THR A 29 9.88 -6.33 3.12
CA THR A 29 10.56 -7.32 3.96
C THR A 29 11.98 -7.63 3.50
N ALA A 30 12.35 -7.25 2.27
CA ALA A 30 13.71 -7.37 1.75
C ALA A 30 14.65 -6.25 2.23
N HIS A 31 14.11 -5.17 2.83
CA HIS A 31 14.94 -4.09 3.34
C HIS A 31 15.69 -4.52 4.60
N PRO A 32 17.04 -4.35 4.70
CA PRO A 32 17.83 -4.86 5.83
C PRO A 32 17.37 -4.38 7.20
N SER A 33 16.86 -3.15 7.28
CA SER A 33 16.37 -2.55 8.53
C SER A 33 14.86 -2.68 8.73
N PHE A 34 14.14 -3.42 7.88
CA PHE A 34 12.67 -3.49 7.91
C PHE A 34 12.13 -3.84 9.31
N ARG A 35 12.65 -4.89 9.94
CA ARG A 35 12.15 -5.35 11.23
C ARG A 35 12.34 -4.31 12.33
N ASP A 36 13.47 -3.62 12.32
CA ASP A 36 13.80 -2.56 13.28
C ASP A 36 12.83 -1.38 13.11
N LEU A 37 12.62 -0.95 11.87
CA LEU A 37 11.74 0.18 11.54
C LEU A 37 10.27 -0.14 11.86
N ALA A 38 9.80 -1.33 11.51
CA ALA A 38 8.45 -1.77 11.88
C ALA A 38 8.30 -1.88 13.40
N SER A 39 9.32 -2.36 14.10
CA SER A 39 9.30 -2.45 15.56
C SER A 39 9.31 -1.08 16.23
N LEU A 40 10.06 -0.12 15.68
CA LEU A 40 10.08 1.27 16.10
C LEU A 40 8.70 1.91 15.94
N ALA A 41 8.10 1.79 14.75
CA ALA A 41 6.77 2.34 14.48
C ALA A 41 5.71 1.79 15.45
N LEU A 42 5.70 0.47 15.67
CA LEU A 42 4.83 -0.14 16.68
C LEU A 42 5.16 0.35 18.11
N GLY A 43 6.42 0.61 18.42
CA GLY A 43 6.88 1.15 19.71
C GLY A 43 6.36 2.57 19.98
N HIS A 44 6.14 3.36 18.93
CA HIS A 44 5.47 4.67 19.00
C HIS A 44 3.94 4.57 19.10
N GLY A 45 3.37 3.36 19.14
CA GLY A 45 1.92 3.14 19.18
C GLY A 45 1.23 3.35 17.82
N LEU A 46 2.00 3.43 16.73
CA LEU A 46 1.46 3.51 15.38
C LEU A 46 0.87 2.15 14.98
N SER A 47 -0.27 2.16 14.29
CA SER A 47 -0.70 0.98 13.55
C SER A 47 0.23 0.77 12.35
N VAL A 48 0.73 -0.45 12.16
CA VAL A 48 1.65 -0.78 11.07
C VAL A 48 0.96 -1.73 10.10
N GLU A 49 0.89 -1.34 8.83
CA GLU A 49 0.50 -2.26 7.76
C GLU A 49 1.72 -2.61 6.90
N VAL A 50 1.94 -3.89 6.63
CA VAL A 50 3.02 -4.35 5.75
C VAL A 50 2.39 -4.85 4.45
N PHE A 51 2.61 -4.12 3.36
CA PHE A 51 2.20 -4.57 2.04
C PHE A 51 3.34 -5.35 1.37
N SER A 52 3.22 -6.68 1.40
CA SER A 52 4.24 -7.62 0.91
C SER A 52 3.67 -8.54 -0.16
N ASN A 53 4.52 -9.07 -1.04
CA ASN A 53 4.15 -10.18 -1.93
C ASN A 53 3.98 -11.52 -1.20
N LEU A 54 4.34 -11.58 0.09
CA LEU A 54 4.27 -12.75 0.96
C LEU A 54 4.95 -14.00 0.37
N VAL A 55 6.00 -13.85 -0.43
CA VAL A 55 6.72 -15.00 -1.03
C VAL A 55 7.77 -15.56 -0.05
N HIS A 56 8.59 -14.69 0.55
CA HIS A 56 9.65 -15.09 1.47
C HIS A 56 9.39 -14.50 2.86
N VAL A 57 8.86 -15.33 3.76
CA VAL A 57 8.57 -14.94 5.14
C VAL A 57 9.37 -15.84 6.08
N THR A 58 10.36 -15.26 6.76
CA THR A 58 11.22 -15.98 7.71
C THR A 58 10.50 -16.17 9.07
N PRO A 59 11.00 -17.07 9.95
CA PRO A 59 10.46 -17.20 11.31
C PRO A 59 10.45 -15.88 12.10
N GLU A 60 11.46 -15.03 11.92
CA GLU A 60 11.56 -13.74 12.60
C GLU A 60 10.50 -12.75 12.09
N LEU A 61 10.18 -12.80 10.80
CA LEU A 61 9.08 -12.01 10.23
C LEU A 61 7.74 -12.47 10.79
N TRP A 62 7.52 -13.78 10.96
CA TRP A 62 6.30 -14.27 11.61
C TRP A 62 6.16 -13.76 13.03
N HIS A 63 7.25 -13.75 13.81
CA HIS A 63 7.23 -13.19 15.17
C HIS A 63 6.84 -11.70 15.16
N LEU A 64 7.43 -10.92 14.25
CA LEU A 64 7.07 -9.52 14.07
C LEU A 64 5.61 -9.35 13.67
N PHE A 65 5.12 -10.11 12.68
CA PHE A 65 3.76 -9.98 12.15
C PHE A 65 2.67 -10.34 13.16
N THR A 66 2.98 -11.15 14.17
CA THR A 66 2.05 -11.45 15.27
C THR A 66 1.96 -10.37 16.33
N ARG A 67 2.76 -9.30 16.26
CA ARG A 67 2.71 -8.22 17.25
C ARG A 67 1.39 -7.43 17.16
N PRO A 68 0.79 -7.06 18.30
CA PRO A 68 -0.38 -6.18 18.31
C PRO A 68 -0.10 -4.87 17.57
N GLY A 69 -1.09 -4.40 16.81
CA GLY A 69 -0.98 -3.19 15.98
C GLY A 69 -0.42 -3.42 14.58
N LEU A 70 -0.02 -4.66 14.22
CA LEU A 70 0.45 -4.99 12.87
C LEU A 70 -0.62 -5.72 12.04
N SER A 71 -0.79 -5.31 10.78
CA SER A 71 -1.59 -6.00 9.77
C SER A 71 -0.81 -6.26 8.47
N LEU A 72 -1.27 -7.23 7.69
CA LEU A 72 -0.71 -7.57 6.38
C LEU A 72 -1.65 -7.14 5.24
N ALA A 73 -1.04 -6.70 4.15
CA ALA A 73 -1.68 -6.55 2.86
C ALA A 73 -0.87 -7.32 1.81
N THR A 74 -1.56 -7.94 0.85
CA THR A 74 -0.91 -8.65 -0.28
C THR A 74 -1.69 -8.45 -1.56
N SER A 75 -0.99 -8.50 -2.69
CA SER A 75 -1.61 -8.60 -4.00
C SER A 75 -1.78 -10.07 -4.37
N TYR A 76 -2.84 -10.36 -5.10
CA TYR A 76 -3.16 -11.67 -5.65
C TYR A 76 -3.66 -11.47 -7.08
N TYR A 77 -3.36 -12.40 -7.99
CA TYR A 77 -3.64 -12.18 -9.41
C TYR A 77 -4.57 -13.26 -9.98
N SER A 78 -4.32 -14.53 -9.66
CA SER A 78 -5.14 -15.64 -10.14
C SER A 78 -5.10 -16.80 -9.14
N ASP A 79 -6.11 -17.67 -9.17
CA ASP A 79 -6.09 -19.01 -8.58
C ASP A 79 -5.23 -19.98 -9.41
N ASP A 80 -5.05 -19.69 -10.70
CA ASP A 80 -4.17 -20.44 -11.58
C ASP A 80 -2.71 -20.02 -11.36
N ALA A 81 -1.85 -21.01 -11.15
CA ALA A 81 -0.45 -20.76 -10.85
C ALA A 81 0.29 -20.12 -12.04
N GLU A 82 -0.01 -20.53 -13.27
CA GLU A 82 0.68 -20.01 -14.45
C GLU A 82 0.26 -18.56 -14.72
N GLU A 83 -1.04 -18.24 -14.65
CA GLU A 83 -1.54 -16.87 -14.79
C GLU A 83 -0.96 -15.95 -13.70
N HIS A 84 -0.97 -16.37 -12.43
CA HIS A 84 -0.36 -15.58 -11.34
C HIS A 84 1.16 -15.39 -11.54
N ASN A 85 1.87 -16.44 -11.94
CA ASN A 85 3.32 -16.39 -12.13
C ASN A 85 3.70 -15.52 -13.35
N ALA A 86 2.87 -15.49 -14.39
CA ALA A 86 3.05 -14.63 -15.55
C ALA A 86 3.02 -13.15 -15.15
N VAL A 87 2.05 -12.74 -14.32
CA VAL A 87 1.95 -11.35 -13.84
C VAL A 87 3.11 -10.98 -12.91
N THR A 88 3.50 -11.88 -12.00
CA THR A 88 4.58 -11.61 -11.03
C THR A 88 6.00 -11.82 -11.58
N GLY A 89 6.12 -12.40 -12.77
CA GLY A 89 7.38 -12.75 -13.43
C GLY A 89 8.20 -13.83 -12.72
N ARG A 90 7.59 -14.61 -11.82
CA ARG A 90 8.28 -15.63 -11.00
C ARG A 90 7.30 -16.69 -10.49
N ARG A 91 7.82 -17.87 -10.12
CA ARG A 91 7.03 -18.92 -9.44
C ARG A 91 6.72 -18.54 -7.99
N SER A 92 5.68 -17.73 -7.79
CA SER A 92 5.28 -17.14 -6.50
C SER A 92 3.98 -17.73 -5.95
N HIS A 93 3.05 -18.13 -6.82
CA HIS A 93 1.67 -18.47 -6.45
C HIS A 93 1.54 -19.36 -5.22
N ALA A 94 2.11 -20.57 -5.26
CA ALA A 94 2.01 -21.54 -4.17
C ALA A 94 2.56 -21.00 -2.85
N ARG A 95 3.69 -20.27 -2.89
CA ARG A 95 4.31 -19.70 -1.69
C ARG A 95 3.49 -18.56 -1.10
N THR A 96 2.98 -17.67 -1.95
CA THR A 96 2.09 -16.57 -1.51
C THR A 96 0.83 -17.14 -0.89
N ARG A 97 0.19 -18.11 -1.54
CA ARG A 97 -1.02 -18.79 -1.04
C ARG A 97 -0.79 -19.50 0.30
N ASP A 98 0.31 -20.24 0.43
CA ASP A 98 0.70 -20.90 1.68
C ASP A 98 0.94 -19.90 2.81
N ASN A 99 1.62 -18.78 2.52
CA ASN A 99 1.91 -17.75 3.52
C ASN A 99 0.66 -16.95 3.90
N ILE A 100 -0.30 -16.74 3.00
CA ILE A 100 -1.64 -16.22 3.35
C ILE A 100 -2.31 -17.16 4.34
N ALA A 101 -2.35 -18.47 4.06
CA ALA A 101 -2.93 -19.45 4.97
C ALA A 101 -2.21 -19.49 6.33
N GLN A 102 -0.87 -19.33 6.34
CA GLN A 102 -0.08 -19.24 7.57
C GLN A 102 -0.39 -17.99 8.39
N ALA A 103 -0.60 -16.84 7.73
CA ALA A 103 -0.98 -15.60 8.39
C ALA A 103 -2.35 -15.73 9.09
N LEU A 104 -3.33 -16.30 8.38
CA LEU A 104 -4.67 -16.55 8.91
C LEU A 104 -4.66 -17.52 10.09
N ARG A 105 -3.88 -18.62 10.01
CA ARG A 105 -3.68 -19.55 11.14
C ARG A 105 -3.12 -18.90 12.39
N ARG A 106 -2.33 -17.83 12.24
CA ARG A 106 -1.75 -17.06 13.36
C ARG A 106 -2.68 -15.96 13.87
N GLY A 107 -3.86 -15.80 13.27
CA GLY A 107 -4.78 -14.71 13.61
C GLY A 107 -4.26 -13.32 13.21
N ILE A 108 -3.32 -13.25 12.27
CA ILE A 108 -2.78 -11.96 11.80
C ILE A 108 -3.84 -11.30 10.91
N PRO A 109 -4.25 -10.04 11.18
CA PRO A 109 -5.17 -9.32 10.31
C PRO A 109 -4.58 -9.19 8.91
N LEU A 110 -5.29 -9.69 7.90
CA LEU A 110 -4.83 -9.70 6.51
C LEU A 110 -5.92 -9.20 5.58
N ARG A 111 -5.55 -8.33 4.64
CA ARG A 111 -6.35 -7.99 3.46
C ARG A 111 -5.63 -8.42 2.18
N ALA A 112 -6.40 -8.82 1.18
CA ALA A 112 -5.88 -9.17 -0.14
C ALA A 112 -6.51 -8.26 -1.20
N GLY A 113 -5.68 -7.77 -2.11
CA GLY A 113 -6.11 -7.04 -3.31
C GLY A 113 -5.93 -7.92 -4.54
N ILE A 114 -7.01 -8.21 -5.24
CA ILE A 114 -6.97 -8.84 -6.56
C ILE A 114 -6.78 -7.73 -7.58
N VAL A 115 -5.71 -7.79 -8.37
CA VAL A 115 -5.43 -6.77 -9.38
C VAL A 115 -5.71 -7.36 -10.75
N ALA A 116 -6.79 -6.91 -11.39
CA ALA A 116 -7.16 -7.26 -12.75
C ALA A 116 -6.19 -6.58 -13.73
N THR A 117 -5.44 -7.40 -14.47
CA THR A 117 -4.39 -6.98 -15.41
C THR A 117 -4.81 -7.13 -16.87
N HIS A 118 -5.82 -7.94 -17.15
CA HIS A 118 -6.41 -8.12 -18.48
C HIS A 118 -7.88 -8.59 -18.36
N ASP A 119 -8.68 -8.37 -19.42
CA ASP A 119 -10.13 -8.60 -19.43
C ASP A 119 -10.55 -10.05 -19.14
N ASN A 120 -9.71 -11.02 -19.49
CA ASN A 120 -9.99 -12.45 -19.32
C ASN A 120 -9.34 -13.08 -18.08
N GLN A 121 -8.88 -12.26 -17.12
CA GLN A 121 -8.25 -12.77 -15.90
C GLN A 121 -9.28 -13.46 -15.00
N ARG A 122 -8.86 -14.52 -14.32
CA ARG A 122 -9.73 -15.34 -13.44
C ARG A 122 -9.98 -14.66 -12.08
N VAL A 123 -10.53 -13.44 -12.10
CA VAL A 123 -10.72 -12.58 -10.92
C VAL A 123 -11.69 -13.20 -9.91
N GLU A 124 -12.80 -13.76 -10.37
CA GLU A 124 -13.81 -14.36 -9.50
C GLU A 124 -13.31 -15.68 -8.88
N GLU A 125 -12.54 -16.46 -9.64
CA GLU A 125 -11.91 -17.67 -9.15
C GLU A 125 -10.81 -17.34 -8.12
N ALA A 126 -10.00 -16.30 -8.37
CA ALA A 126 -9.03 -15.80 -7.42
C ALA A 126 -9.68 -15.33 -6.11
N ARG A 127 -10.85 -14.66 -6.20
CA ARG A 127 -11.66 -14.29 -5.03
C ARG A 127 -12.12 -15.53 -4.26
N ARG A 128 -12.72 -16.50 -4.93
CA ARG A 128 -13.17 -17.76 -4.29
C ARG A 128 -12.02 -18.51 -3.64
N ASP A 129 -10.84 -18.53 -4.25
CA ASP A 129 -9.66 -19.18 -3.68
C ASP A 129 -9.22 -18.48 -2.37
N LEU A 130 -9.13 -17.15 -2.36
CA LEU A 130 -8.83 -16.37 -1.15
C LEU A 130 -9.90 -16.55 -0.05
N GLU A 131 -11.18 -16.58 -0.43
CA GLU A 131 -12.29 -16.86 0.50
C GLU A 131 -12.17 -18.28 1.08
N SER A 132 -11.79 -19.26 0.27
CA SER A 132 -11.58 -20.65 0.71
C SER A 132 -10.45 -20.79 1.73
N LEU A 133 -9.45 -19.90 1.69
CA LEU A 133 -8.38 -19.82 2.70
C LEU A 133 -8.85 -19.18 4.00
N GLY A 134 -9.95 -18.41 3.97
CA GLY A 134 -10.49 -17.66 5.10
C GLY A 134 -10.17 -16.17 5.08
N VAL A 135 -9.75 -15.61 3.94
CA VAL A 135 -9.56 -14.14 3.83
C VAL A 135 -10.92 -13.45 3.77
N SER A 136 -11.20 -12.55 4.71
CA SER A 136 -12.47 -11.84 4.79
C SER A 136 -12.46 -10.45 4.15
N ARG A 137 -11.28 -9.85 3.96
CA ARG A 137 -11.10 -8.50 3.40
C ARG A 137 -10.46 -8.60 2.02
N ILE A 138 -11.28 -8.80 1.00
CA ILE A 138 -10.86 -8.94 -0.40
C ILE A 138 -11.41 -7.79 -1.24
N HIS A 139 -10.51 -7.07 -1.90
CA HIS A 139 -10.86 -6.01 -2.84
C HIS A 139 -10.39 -6.40 -4.24
N VAL A 140 -11.14 -6.00 -5.26
CA VAL A 140 -10.72 -6.11 -6.66
C VAL A 140 -10.38 -4.71 -7.13
N ASP A 141 -9.20 -4.52 -7.70
CA ASP A 141 -8.75 -3.28 -8.35
C ASP A 141 -8.27 -3.60 -9.77
N HIS A 142 -8.07 -2.58 -10.58
CA HIS A 142 -7.49 -2.68 -11.91
C HIS A 142 -6.06 -2.12 -11.91
N ILE A 143 -5.27 -2.48 -12.91
CA ILE A 143 -4.00 -1.79 -13.15
C ILE A 143 -4.29 -0.29 -13.30
N ARG A 144 -3.62 0.51 -12.48
CA ARG A 144 -3.62 1.96 -12.63
C ARG A 144 -2.44 2.38 -13.49
N PRO A 145 -2.59 3.41 -14.34
CA PRO A 145 -1.55 3.87 -15.26
C PRO A 145 -0.51 4.73 -14.54
N PHE A 146 0.03 4.22 -13.43
CA PHE A 146 1.04 4.90 -12.60
C PHE A 146 2.20 3.95 -12.30
N GLY A 147 3.42 4.49 -12.27
CA GLY A 147 4.63 3.69 -12.10
C GLY A 147 4.71 2.60 -13.17
N ARG A 148 4.92 1.35 -12.75
CA ARG A 148 5.00 0.20 -13.68
C ARG A 148 3.71 -0.07 -14.47
N GLY A 149 2.56 0.40 -13.98
CA GLY A 149 1.28 0.21 -14.66
C GLY A 149 1.00 1.21 -15.78
N GLY A 150 1.74 2.33 -15.84
CA GLY A 150 1.61 3.34 -16.91
C GLY A 150 2.40 3.03 -18.18
N GLY A 151 3.28 2.03 -18.15
CA GLY A 151 4.21 1.79 -19.27
C GLY A 151 5.08 3.02 -19.53
N ASP A 152 5.08 3.51 -20.76
CA ASP A 152 5.79 4.71 -21.20
C ASP A 152 4.90 5.97 -21.17
N GLU A 153 3.64 5.88 -20.73
CA GLU A 153 2.75 7.04 -20.64
C GLU A 153 3.21 8.01 -19.54
N GLU A 154 3.16 9.31 -19.83
CA GLU A 154 3.41 10.32 -18.81
C GLU A 154 2.30 10.29 -17.74
N PRO A 155 2.65 10.46 -16.45
CA PRO A 155 1.66 10.42 -15.40
C PRO A 155 0.64 11.58 -15.52
N ASP A 156 -0.64 11.22 -15.54
CA ASP A 156 -1.74 12.17 -15.66
C ASP A 156 -2.52 12.30 -14.34
N ALA A 157 -2.54 13.51 -13.79
CA ALA A 157 -3.26 13.81 -12.55
C ALA A 157 -4.78 13.65 -12.68
N SER A 158 -5.35 13.72 -13.89
CA SER A 158 -6.79 13.49 -14.12
C SER A 158 -7.23 12.06 -13.81
N ARG A 159 -6.28 11.10 -13.81
CA ARG A 159 -6.51 9.68 -13.50
C ARG A 159 -6.33 9.37 -12.00
N LEU A 160 -6.04 10.36 -11.16
CA LEU A 160 -5.96 10.23 -9.71
C LEU A 160 -7.35 10.39 -9.07
N CYS A 161 -7.53 9.84 -7.87
CA CYS A 161 -8.84 9.83 -7.20
C CYS A 161 -9.26 11.13 -6.50
N GLY A 162 -8.51 12.23 -6.65
CA GLY A 162 -8.82 13.51 -5.98
C GLY A 162 -8.39 13.63 -4.51
N ASP A 163 -8.31 12.52 -3.76
CA ASP A 163 -7.98 12.53 -2.31
C ASP A 163 -6.49 12.45 -1.99
N CYS A 164 -5.63 12.72 -2.97
CA CYS A 164 -4.19 12.72 -2.78
C CYS A 164 -3.80 13.83 -1.79
N GLY A 165 -2.88 13.51 -0.86
CA GLY A 165 -2.43 14.44 0.19
C GLY A 165 -3.50 14.81 1.23
N THR A 166 -4.67 14.17 1.19
CA THR A 166 -5.74 14.35 2.18
C THR A 166 -5.67 13.22 3.20
N GLY A 167 -5.10 13.49 4.37
CA GLY A 167 -4.90 12.51 5.44
C GLY A 167 -3.87 11.41 5.15
N LYS A 168 -3.11 11.54 4.06
CA LYS A 168 -2.07 10.60 3.63
C LYS A 168 -0.95 11.34 2.92
N ALA A 169 0.24 10.75 2.93
CA ALA A 169 1.41 11.16 2.15
C ALA A 169 2.29 9.92 1.95
N SER A 170 3.21 9.96 1.00
CA SER A 170 4.23 8.92 0.85
C SER A 170 5.63 9.52 0.85
N VAL A 171 6.59 8.75 1.38
CA VAL A 171 8.01 9.08 1.37
C VAL A 171 8.73 8.02 0.53
N SER A 172 9.55 8.45 -0.42
CA SER A 172 10.29 7.56 -1.31
C SER A 172 11.57 7.02 -0.65
N PRO A 173 12.24 5.99 -1.22
CA PRO A 173 13.56 5.53 -0.77
C PRO A 173 14.66 6.60 -0.83
N THR A 174 14.48 7.65 -1.62
CA THR A 174 15.39 8.79 -1.79
C THR A 174 14.98 9.99 -0.93
N GLY A 175 13.88 9.89 -0.18
CA GLY A 175 13.44 10.89 0.79
C GLY A 175 12.47 11.93 0.24
N GLU A 176 12.14 11.88 -1.05
CA GLU A 176 11.10 12.76 -1.59
C GLU A 176 9.72 12.41 -1.00
N VAL A 177 8.95 13.44 -0.69
CA VAL A 177 7.59 13.34 -0.19
C VAL A 177 6.63 13.66 -1.32
N SER A 178 5.58 12.86 -1.48
CA SER A 178 4.50 13.10 -2.44
C SER A 178 3.12 12.99 -1.78
N PRO A 179 2.06 13.58 -2.39
CA PRO A 179 0.69 13.49 -1.86
C PRO A 179 0.18 12.06 -1.65
N CYS A 180 0.57 11.11 -2.49
CA CYS A 180 0.37 9.68 -2.28
C CYS A 180 1.33 8.83 -3.12
N VAL A 181 1.25 7.50 -2.95
CA VAL A 181 2.05 6.50 -3.69
C VAL A 181 1.77 6.48 -5.19
N PHE A 182 0.61 6.98 -5.61
CA PHE A 182 0.24 7.12 -7.02
C PHE A 182 0.57 8.49 -7.58
N SER A 183 1.17 9.40 -6.82
CA SER A 183 1.50 10.76 -7.29
C SER A 183 2.98 11.06 -7.05
N THR A 184 3.85 10.06 -7.15
CA THR A 184 5.28 10.18 -6.80
C THR A 184 6.05 11.15 -7.70
N TRP A 185 5.55 11.45 -8.91
CA TRP A 185 6.13 12.49 -9.77
C TRP A 185 5.86 13.90 -9.25
N MET A 186 4.84 14.07 -8.39
CA MET A 186 4.49 15.34 -7.76
C MET A 186 5.20 15.48 -6.41
N SER A 187 6.53 15.53 -6.43
CA SER A 187 7.32 15.77 -5.21
C SER A 187 6.97 17.14 -4.62
N VAL A 188 6.67 17.15 -3.31
CA VAL A 188 6.30 18.36 -2.55
C VAL A 188 7.37 18.76 -1.53
N GLY A 189 8.49 18.03 -1.47
CA GLY A 189 9.60 18.29 -0.57
C GLY A 189 10.45 17.04 -0.33
N SER A 190 11.46 17.16 0.52
CA SER A 190 12.35 16.04 0.90
C SER A 190 12.61 16.05 2.40
N VAL A 191 12.55 14.87 3.01
CA VAL A 191 12.85 14.66 4.45
C VAL A 191 14.34 14.81 4.79
N HIS A 192 15.18 15.06 3.78
CA HIS A 192 16.57 15.47 3.95
C HIS A 192 16.69 16.98 4.19
N ASP A 193 15.73 17.77 3.72
CA ASP A 193 15.80 19.24 3.73
C ASP A 193 14.90 19.86 4.81
N ALA A 194 13.79 19.19 5.16
CA ALA A 194 12.83 19.68 6.14
C ALA A 194 12.16 18.53 6.92
N ALA A 195 11.66 18.83 8.12
CA ALA A 195 10.87 17.88 8.91
C ALA A 195 9.57 17.50 8.18
N LEU A 196 9.16 16.24 8.29
CA LEU A 196 7.99 15.68 7.63
C LEU A 196 6.73 16.53 7.87
N GLY A 197 6.50 16.94 9.11
CA GLY A 197 5.37 17.79 9.50
C GLY A 197 5.30 19.10 8.72
N ALA A 198 6.45 19.75 8.50
CA ALA A 198 6.53 21.00 7.74
C ALA A 198 6.27 20.79 6.24
N ILE A 199 6.65 19.63 5.69
CA ILE A 199 6.41 19.29 4.29
C ILE A 199 4.92 18.99 4.07
N VAL A 200 4.31 18.13 4.89
CA VAL A 200 2.91 17.71 4.73
C VAL A 200 1.92 18.83 5.03
N ALA A 201 2.23 19.73 5.96
CA ALA A 201 1.44 20.93 6.23
C ALA A 201 1.86 22.12 5.33
N GLY A 202 2.85 21.92 4.46
CA GLY A 202 3.45 22.97 3.67
C GLY A 202 2.61 23.43 2.48
N PRO A 203 2.89 24.63 1.94
CA PRO A 203 2.15 25.17 0.80
C PRO A 203 2.35 24.36 -0.49
N ALA A 204 3.45 23.61 -0.61
CA ALA A 204 3.68 22.70 -1.74
C ALA A 204 2.68 21.54 -1.77
N MET A 205 2.42 20.90 -0.62
CA MET A 205 1.37 19.89 -0.47
C MET A 205 0.00 20.48 -0.80
N GLY A 206 -0.32 21.67 -0.27
CA GLY A 206 -1.58 22.36 -0.55
C GLY A 206 -1.83 22.62 -2.04
N ARG A 207 -0.80 23.09 -2.77
CA ARG A 207 -0.88 23.30 -4.23
C ARG A 207 -1.04 22.00 -5.00
N ALA A 208 -0.27 20.96 -4.65
CA ALA A 208 -0.39 19.66 -5.29
C ALA A 208 -1.82 19.10 -5.11
N ASN A 209 -2.34 19.12 -3.89
CA ASN A 209 -3.70 18.66 -3.59
C ASN A 209 -4.77 19.43 -4.37
N ALA A 210 -4.64 20.76 -4.46
CA ALA A 210 -5.56 21.58 -5.25
C ALA A 210 -5.51 21.21 -6.73
N SER A 211 -4.30 21.14 -7.32
CA SER A 211 -4.14 20.79 -8.73
C SER A 211 -4.70 19.41 -9.08
N ILE A 212 -4.57 18.43 -8.18
CA ILE A 212 -5.14 17.08 -8.37
C ILE A 212 -6.66 17.14 -8.31
N ARG A 213 -7.24 17.81 -7.30
CA ARG A 213 -8.70 17.93 -7.17
C ARG A 213 -9.35 18.69 -8.31
N ASP A 214 -8.67 19.68 -8.87
CA ASP A 214 -9.20 20.50 -9.96
C ASP A 214 -9.38 19.69 -11.25
N VAL A 215 -8.53 18.69 -11.48
CA VAL A 215 -8.53 17.87 -12.71
C VAL A 215 -9.09 16.46 -12.51
N ALA A 216 -9.14 15.97 -11.28
CA ALA A 216 -9.79 14.71 -10.92
C ALA A 216 -11.32 14.88 -11.01
N ALA A 217 -11.84 14.84 -12.23
CA ALA A 217 -13.26 14.94 -12.50
C ALA A 217 -13.96 13.65 -12.07
N GLY A 218 -14.54 13.64 -10.86
CA GLY A 218 -15.53 12.64 -10.44
C GLY A 218 -15.15 11.19 -10.73
N SER A 219 -13.86 10.84 -10.64
CA SER A 219 -13.44 9.45 -10.74
C SER A 219 -14.03 8.74 -9.54
N ASP A 220 -15.08 7.95 -9.78
CA ASP A 220 -15.74 7.20 -8.74
C ASP A 220 -14.72 6.45 -7.87
N ALA A 221 -14.77 6.81 -6.59
CA ALA A 221 -14.28 6.10 -5.41
C ALA A 221 -12.76 5.96 -5.21
N CYS A 222 -12.18 6.98 -4.56
CA CYS A 222 -11.52 6.69 -3.29
C CYS A 222 -12.60 6.82 -2.21
N ASP A 223 -13.04 5.71 -1.60
CA ASP A 223 -13.85 5.80 -0.38
C ASP A 223 -12.94 6.31 0.76
N PRO A 224 -13.24 7.43 1.42
CA PRO A 224 -12.42 7.97 2.50
C PRO A 224 -12.34 7.03 3.72
N ASP A 225 -13.31 6.11 3.90
CA ASP A 225 -13.31 5.08 4.93
C ASP A 225 -12.64 3.77 4.46
N ALA A 226 -12.57 3.53 3.14
CA ALA A 226 -11.72 2.51 2.55
C ALA A 226 -10.31 3.09 2.33
N GLU A 227 -9.52 3.06 3.39
CA GLU A 227 -8.10 3.46 3.41
C GLU A 227 -7.44 3.30 2.05
N CYS A 228 -6.94 4.43 1.52
CA CYS A 228 -6.20 4.50 0.26
C CYS A 228 -5.08 3.46 0.25
N SER A 229 -5.45 2.31 -0.27
CA SER A 229 -4.58 1.21 -0.53
C SER A 229 -4.16 1.39 -1.97
N PRO A 230 -2.89 1.21 -2.33
CA PRO A 230 -2.63 0.73 -3.67
C PRO A 230 -3.45 -0.56 -3.84
N GLY A 231 -4.51 -0.52 -4.65
CA GLY A 231 -5.52 -1.59 -4.67
C GLY A 231 -6.85 -1.27 -3.95
N GLY A 232 -7.61 -0.22 -4.30
CA GLY A 232 -8.99 -0.05 -3.81
C GLY A 232 -9.86 1.02 -4.52
N PRO A 233 -11.17 0.76 -4.76
CA PRO A 233 -11.76 0.76 -6.11
C PRO A 233 -13.04 1.62 -6.28
N LEU A 234 -13.58 1.62 -7.51
CA LEU A 234 -14.95 1.98 -7.89
C LEU A 234 -16.04 1.41 -6.97
N SER A 235 -17.11 2.18 -6.89
CA SER A 235 -18.19 2.22 -5.92
C SER A 235 -19.06 0.95 -5.79
N GLY A 236 -19.39 0.64 -4.54
CA GLY A 236 -20.45 -0.29 -4.15
C GLY A 236 -21.11 0.20 -2.86
N CYS A 237 -21.73 1.38 -2.91
CA CYS A 237 -22.54 1.88 -1.81
C CYS A 237 -23.69 0.90 -1.51
N ASN A 238 -23.76 0.40 -0.27
CA ASN A 238 -25.04 0.15 0.37
C ASN A 238 -25.19 1.18 1.50
N PRO A 239 -26.25 2.01 1.51
CA PRO A 239 -26.49 2.91 2.62
C PRO A 239 -26.81 2.08 3.87
N ARG A 240 -26.13 2.37 4.98
CA ARG A 240 -26.56 1.89 6.29
C ARG A 240 -27.51 2.93 6.90
N ASN A 241 -28.71 2.48 7.22
CA ASN A 241 -29.63 3.15 8.17
C ASN A 241 -28.96 3.34 9.53
#